data_AF-A0AA41CCH8-F1
#
_entry.id   AF-A0AA41CCH8-F1
#
_cell.length_a   1.000
_cell.length_b   1.000
_cell.length_c   1.000
_cell.angle_alpha   90.00
_cell.angle_beta   90.00
_cell.angle_gamma   90.00
#
_symmetry.space_group_name_H-M   'P 1'
#
loop_
_entity.id
_entity.type
_entity.pdbx_description
1 polymer ?
#
loop_
_entity_poly.entity_id
_entity_poly.type
_entity_poly.pdbx_seq_one_letter_code
_entity_poly.pdbx_strand_id
1 'polypeptide(L)'
;MKILSNSVVLSLLLVGCGNGEPQEERLSRNEKHDEAPSLALSEEELERQIAMAENGNAEARLKLEWHYSTRGDMERYRYWLEEGVARMDVSSMQRLALFLSLEQGGGDCKRAMQILEEGLRLDPPETTRELMEMDLQRLRHERVGVPPCGVGLSN
;
A
#
# COMPACT_ATOMS: atom_id res chain seq x y z
N MET A 1 -76.88 -22.18 12.11
CA MET A 1 -76.35 -22.03 13.49
C MET A 1 -75.49 -20.77 13.49
N LYS A 2 -76.00 -19.63 14.01
CA LYS A 2 -75.62 -18.96 15.28
C LYS A 2 -74.11 -18.59 15.30
N ILE A 3 -73.69 -17.39 14.85
CA ILE A 3 -73.59 -16.08 15.55
C ILE A 3 -72.78 -16.23 16.87
N LEU A 4 -71.62 -15.60 17.10
CA LEU A 4 -71.33 -14.20 17.51
C LEU A 4 -69.79 -14.06 17.61
N SER A 5 -69.12 -13.02 17.08
CA SER A 5 -69.15 -11.58 17.44
C SER A 5 -68.01 -11.19 18.39
N ASN A 6 -67.12 -10.30 17.90
CA ASN A 6 -66.63 -9.06 18.53
C ASN A 6 -65.91 -9.13 19.90
N SER A 7 -65.04 -8.24 20.35
CA SER A 7 -64.34 -7.04 19.86
C SER A 7 -63.53 -6.54 21.07
N VAL A 8 -62.40 -5.87 20.81
CA VAL A 8 -61.86 -4.69 21.54
C VAL A 8 -61.51 -4.83 23.04
N VAL A 9 -60.31 -4.35 23.41
CA VAL A 9 -59.95 -3.38 24.50
C VAL A 9 -58.41 -3.40 24.55
N LEU A 10 -57.64 -2.40 24.08
CA LEU A 10 -57.52 -0.97 24.40
C LEU A 10 -56.89 -0.68 25.79
N SER A 11 -55.80 0.10 25.77
CA SER A 11 -55.22 0.93 26.83
C SER A 11 -54.28 0.25 27.86
N LEU A 12 -52.99 0.60 27.83
CA LEU A 12 -52.33 1.79 28.43
C LEU A 12 -52.13 1.65 29.94
N LEU A 13 -50.88 1.40 30.34
CA LEU A 13 -50.34 1.96 31.57
C LEU A 13 -49.03 2.68 31.27
N LEU A 14 -49.15 4.00 31.34
CA LEU A 14 -48.06 4.96 31.47
C LEU A 14 -47.36 4.72 32.81
N VAL A 15 -46.04 4.56 32.77
CA VAL A 15 -45.18 5.03 33.86
C VAL A 15 -44.26 6.08 33.24
N GLY A 16 -44.68 7.33 33.37
CA GLY A 16 -43.81 8.48 33.25
C GLY A 16 -43.39 8.94 34.65
N CYS A 17 -42.16 9.44 34.72
CA CYS A 17 -41.53 10.36 35.70
C CYS A 17 -40.04 9.97 35.74
N GLY A 18 -39.07 10.75 35.29
CA GLY A 18 -39.01 12.13 34.86
C GLY A 18 -37.53 12.57 34.91
N ASN A 19 -37.17 13.48 34.00
CA ASN A 19 -36.07 14.45 34.07
C ASN A 19 -34.61 13.95 34.14
N GLY A 20 -33.90 14.15 33.03
CA GLY A 20 -32.43 14.19 33.03
C GLY A 20 -31.77 14.17 31.64
N GLU A 21 -31.99 15.18 30.81
CA GLU A 21 -30.88 15.73 29.98
C GLU A 21 -30.55 17.11 30.59
N PRO A 22 -29.33 17.68 30.46
CA PRO A 22 -28.25 17.33 29.53
C PRO A 22 -26.85 17.27 30.21
N GLN A 23 -25.86 16.65 29.58
CA GLN A 23 -24.53 17.28 29.52
C GLN A 23 -23.65 16.70 28.40
N GLU A 24 -23.32 17.63 27.53
CA GLU A 24 -22.30 17.63 26.51
C GLU A 24 -20.93 17.35 27.13
N GLU A 25 -20.52 16.08 27.20
CA GLU A 25 -19.09 15.77 27.29
C GLU A 25 -18.52 15.76 25.88
N ARG A 26 -18.13 16.96 25.44
CA ARG A 26 -17.07 17.11 24.43
C ARG A 26 -15.85 16.38 24.98
N LEU A 27 -15.72 15.11 24.62
CA LEU A 27 -14.41 14.48 24.48
C LEU A 27 -13.74 15.17 23.29
N SER A 28 -13.27 16.40 23.53
CA SER A 28 -12.23 17.04 22.74
C SER A 28 -10.96 16.22 22.98
N ARG A 29 -10.94 15.03 22.39
CA ARG A 29 -9.73 14.29 22.21
C ARG A 29 -8.95 15.07 21.16
N ASN A 30 -8.15 16.02 21.63
CA ASN A 30 -6.93 16.40 20.92
C ASN A 30 -6.01 15.18 20.95
N GLU A 31 -6.39 14.14 20.20
CA GLU A 31 -5.41 13.29 19.57
C GLU A 31 -4.65 14.26 18.68
N LYS A 32 -3.49 14.72 19.17
CA LYS A 32 -2.38 14.97 18.26
C LYS A 32 -2.26 13.65 17.51
N HIS A 33 -2.84 13.61 16.30
CA HIS A 33 -2.36 12.67 15.32
C HIS A 33 -0.89 13.00 15.19
N ASP A 34 -0.05 12.18 15.80
CA ASP A 34 1.35 12.11 15.41
C ASP A 34 1.28 11.70 13.93
N GLU A 35 1.31 12.71 13.08
CA GLU A 35 1.33 12.56 11.63
C GLU A 35 2.50 11.61 11.36
N ALA A 36 2.19 10.42 10.84
CA ALA A 36 3.21 9.44 10.51
C ALA A 36 4.31 10.16 9.74
N PRO A 37 5.61 10.00 10.09
CA PRO A 37 6.68 10.77 9.48
C PRO A 37 6.52 10.73 7.96
N SER A 38 6.31 11.90 7.35
CA SER A 38 6.15 11.98 5.92
C SER A 38 7.40 11.40 5.27
N LEU A 39 7.21 10.35 4.47
CA LEU A 39 8.29 9.78 3.66
C LEU A 39 8.76 10.76 2.57
N ALA A 40 8.05 11.90 2.40
CA ALA A 40 8.48 12.98 1.55
C ALA A 40 9.57 13.85 2.23
N LEU A 41 10.78 13.72 1.71
CA LEU A 41 11.92 14.62 1.98
C LEU A 41 11.59 16.11 1.74
N SER A 42 12.21 16.99 2.52
CA SER A 42 12.32 18.43 2.23
C SER A 42 13.17 18.66 0.97
N GLU A 43 13.15 19.88 0.42
CA GLU A 43 13.94 20.23 -0.77
C GLU A 43 15.45 20.06 -0.53
N GLU A 44 15.97 20.60 0.58
CA GLU A 44 17.39 20.46 0.94
C GLU A 44 17.80 18.99 1.12
N GLU A 45 16.97 18.19 1.80
CA GLU A 45 17.27 16.77 1.98
C GLU A 45 17.13 15.99 0.67
N LEU A 46 16.17 16.35 -0.19
CA LEU A 46 16.01 15.75 -1.52
C LEU A 46 17.28 15.95 -2.36
N GLU A 47 17.79 17.17 -2.45
CA GLU A 47 19.04 17.48 -3.17
C GLU A 47 20.22 16.66 -2.63
N ARG A 48 20.33 16.59 -1.30
CA ARG A 48 21.37 15.80 -0.63
C ARG A 48 21.26 14.32 -0.97
N GLN A 49 20.05 13.75 -0.89
CA GLN A 49 19.84 12.34 -1.20
C GLN A 49 20.08 12.04 -2.68
N ILE A 50 19.72 12.94 -3.60
CA ILE A 50 20.06 12.82 -5.03
C ILE A 50 21.57 12.72 -5.21
N ALA A 51 22.34 13.66 -4.66
CA ALA A 51 23.80 13.66 -4.78
C ALA A 51 24.43 12.38 -4.19
N MET A 52 23.91 11.89 -3.05
CA MET A 52 24.39 10.64 -2.46
C MET A 52 24.05 9.42 -3.33
N ALA A 53 22.84 9.37 -3.89
CA ALA A 53 22.38 8.27 -4.74
C ALA A 53 23.14 8.22 -6.07
N GLU A 54 23.42 9.36 -6.69
CA GLU A 54 24.26 9.46 -7.91
C GLU A 54 25.67 8.90 -7.67
N ASN A 55 26.21 9.14 -6.47
CA ASN A 55 27.48 8.59 -6.00
C ASN A 55 27.39 7.09 -5.59
N GLY A 56 26.26 6.44 -5.81
CA GLY A 56 26.06 5.02 -5.60
C GLY A 56 25.58 4.62 -4.20
N ASN A 57 25.13 5.57 -3.36
CA ASN A 57 24.57 5.23 -2.06
C ASN A 57 23.17 4.59 -2.22
N ALA A 58 23.07 3.30 -1.91
CA ALA A 58 21.82 2.54 -2.04
C ALA A 58 20.73 3.00 -1.06
N GLU A 59 21.08 3.41 0.15
CA GLU A 59 20.11 3.91 1.13
C GLU A 59 19.50 5.25 0.68
N ALA A 60 20.33 6.13 0.10
CA ALA A 60 19.88 7.38 -0.46
C ALA A 60 18.89 7.16 -1.62
N ARG A 61 19.23 6.23 -2.52
CA ARG A 61 18.32 5.82 -3.59
C ARG A 61 17.01 5.27 -3.05
N LEU A 62 17.03 4.43 -2.02
CA LEU A 62 15.80 3.94 -1.37
C LEU A 62 14.94 5.09 -0.84
N LYS A 63 15.54 6.11 -0.21
CA LYS A 63 14.80 7.30 0.25
C LYS A 63 14.16 8.07 -0.91
N LEU A 64 14.84 8.16 -2.05
CA LEU A 64 14.28 8.78 -3.26
C LEU A 64 13.12 7.95 -3.84
N GLU A 65 13.28 6.62 -3.90
CA GLU A 65 12.20 5.70 -4.30
C GLU A 65 10.93 5.96 -3.46
N TRP A 66 11.05 6.01 -2.13
CA TRP A 66 9.94 6.31 -1.23
C TRP A 66 9.38 7.73 -1.44
N HIS A 67 10.24 8.75 -1.51
CA HIS A 67 9.82 10.14 -1.71
C HIS A 67 8.95 10.30 -2.95
N TYR A 68 9.40 9.78 -4.09
CA TYR A 68 8.68 9.93 -5.36
C TYR A 68 7.42 9.06 -5.41
N SER A 69 7.47 7.84 -4.88
CA SER A 69 6.27 6.99 -4.77
C SER A 69 5.19 7.65 -3.91
N THR A 70 5.55 8.19 -2.75
CA THR A 70 4.61 8.87 -1.84
C THR A 70 3.98 10.11 -2.47
N ARG A 71 4.69 10.79 -3.36
CA ARG A 71 4.18 11.96 -4.10
C ARG A 71 3.44 11.62 -5.39
N GLY A 72 3.34 10.35 -5.76
CA GLY A 72 2.71 9.93 -7.02
C GLY A 72 3.58 10.19 -8.26
N ASP A 73 4.85 10.56 -8.09
CA ASP A 73 5.78 10.78 -9.19
C ASP A 73 6.37 9.45 -9.66
N MET A 74 5.56 8.71 -10.42
CA MET A 74 5.90 7.35 -10.86
C MET A 74 7.04 7.32 -11.88
N GLU A 75 7.26 8.42 -12.62
CA GLU A 75 8.39 8.51 -13.55
C GLU A 75 9.72 8.55 -12.80
N ARG A 76 9.84 9.43 -11.80
CA ARG A 76 11.06 9.50 -10.99
C ARG A 76 11.22 8.30 -10.06
N TYR A 77 10.13 7.74 -9.55
CA TYR A 77 10.16 6.47 -8.83
C TYR A 77 10.76 5.36 -9.69
N ARG A 78 10.25 5.19 -10.92
CA ARG A 78 10.78 4.21 -11.88
C ARG A 78 12.24 4.48 -12.21
N TYR A 79 12.63 5.73 -12.43
CA TYR A 79 14.01 6.09 -12.72
C TYR A 79 14.97 5.57 -11.65
N TRP A 80 14.67 5.84 -10.37
CA TRP A 80 15.55 5.38 -9.27
C TRP A 80 15.56 3.86 -9.12
N LEU A 81 14.44 3.18 -9.38
CA LEU A 81 14.42 1.72 -9.45
C LEU A 81 15.29 1.17 -10.59
N GLU A 82 15.27 1.80 -11.77
CA GLU A 82 16.09 1.40 -12.92
C GLU A 82 17.59 1.64 -12.66
N GLU A 83 17.96 2.75 -12.02
CA GLU A 83 19.33 2.99 -11.51
C GLU A 83 19.75 1.92 -10.50
N GLY A 84 18.79 1.45 -9.68
CA GLY A 84 18.82 0.23 -8.89
C GLY A 84 19.38 -0.97 -9.62
N VAL A 85 18.60 -1.38 -10.63
CA VAL A 85 18.86 -2.56 -11.45
C VAL A 85 20.15 -2.44 -12.24
N ALA A 86 20.48 -1.25 -12.78
CA ALA A 86 21.73 -1.00 -13.49
C ALA A 86 22.98 -1.26 -12.63
N ARG A 87 22.84 -1.20 -11.31
CA ARG A 87 23.90 -1.48 -10.33
C ARG A 87 23.77 -2.85 -9.67
N MET A 88 22.92 -3.72 -10.20
CA MET A 88 22.67 -5.08 -9.70
C MET A 88 22.17 -5.11 -8.23
N ASP A 89 21.45 -4.07 -7.79
CA ASP A 89 20.82 -4.05 -6.48
C ASP A 89 19.56 -4.92 -6.46
N VAL A 90 19.68 -6.11 -5.88
CA VAL A 90 18.59 -7.10 -5.79
C VAL A 90 17.32 -6.56 -5.15
N SER A 91 17.43 -5.58 -4.24
CA SER A 91 16.28 -4.95 -3.62
C SER A 91 15.51 -4.06 -4.61
N SER A 92 16.22 -3.25 -5.40
CA SER A 92 15.59 -2.46 -6.46
C SER A 92 15.11 -3.35 -7.62
N MET A 93 15.77 -4.47 -7.90
CA MET A 93 15.29 -5.46 -8.87
C MET A 93 13.93 -6.04 -8.47
N GLN A 94 13.77 -6.45 -7.20
CA GLN A 94 12.49 -6.92 -6.68
C GLN A 94 11.40 -5.84 -6.81
N ARG A 95 11.68 -4.60 -6.36
CA ARG A 95 10.70 -3.51 -6.41
C ARG A 95 10.37 -3.06 -7.83
N LEU A 96 11.34 -3.01 -8.75
CA LEU A 96 11.10 -2.68 -10.15
C LEU A 96 10.24 -3.75 -10.83
N ALA A 97 10.54 -5.03 -10.59
CA ALA A 97 9.73 -6.10 -11.15
C ALA A 97 8.29 -6.05 -10.66
N LEU A 98 8.08 -5.81 -9.36
CA LEU A 98 6.74 -5.59 -8.81
C LEU A 98 6.06 -4.40 -9.51
N PHE A 99 6.69 -3.23 -9.54
CA PHE A 99 6.14 -2.03 -10.18
C PHE A 99 5.75 -2.27 -11.64
N LEU A 100 6.66 -2.81 -12.46
CA LEU A 100 6.42 -3.11 -13.88
C LEU A 100 5.26 -4.09 -14.09
N SER A 101 5.07 -5.01 -13.17
CA SER A 101 3.98 -5.98 -13.27
C SER A 101 2.60 -5.43 -12.92
N LEU A 102 2.51 -4.23 -12.35
CA LEU A 102 1.26 -3.57 -12.01
C LEU A 102 0.83 -2.64 -13.15
N GLU A 103 -0.44 -2.25 -13.15
CA GLU A 103 -1.01 -1.30 -14.11
C GLU A 103 -0.20 0.01 -14.16
N GLN A 104 0.16 0.56 -13.00
CA GLN A 104 0.95 1.79 -12.88
C GLN A 104 2.34 1.71 -13.52
N GLY A 105 2.93 0.51 -13.64
CA GLY A 105 4.21 0.28 -14.30
C GLY A 105 4.08 -0.15 -15.76
N GLY A 106 2.87 -0.13 -16.31
CA GLY A 106 2.57 -0.48 -17.70
C GLY A 106 2.31 -1.96 -17.96
N GLY A 107 2.31 -2.81 -16.92
CA GLY A 107 2.04 -4.25 -17.08
C GLY A 107 3.09 -5.00 -17.90
N ASP A 108 4.37 -4.61 -17.85
CA ASP A 108 5.46 -5.29 -18.54
C ASP A 108 5.93 -6.54 -17.78
N CYS A 109 5.08 -7.57 -17.79
CA CYS A 109 5.31 -8.83 -17.07
C CYS A 109 6.57 -9.55 -17.57
N LYS A 110 6.86 -9.44 -18.87
CA LYS A 110 8.01 -10.11 -19.46
C LYS A 110 9.30 -9.54 -18.87
N ARG A 111 9.43 -8.22 -18.83
CA ARG A 111 10.58 -7.57 -18.21
C ARG A 111 10.61 -7.81 -16.71
N ALA A 112 9.48 -7.76 -16.02
CA ALA A 112 9.40 -8.08 -14.60
C ALA A 112 9.95 -9.48 -14.29
N MET A 113 9.50 -10.52 -15.01
CA MET A 113 10.02 -11.88 -14.83
C MET A 113 11.52 -11.98 -15.11
N GLN A 114 12.02 -11.32 -16.16
CA GLN A 114 13.46 -11.31 -16.48
C GLN A 114 14.29 -10.73 -15.34
N ILE A 115 13.86 -9.60 -14.77
CA ILE A 115 14.53 -8.96 -13.63
C ILE A 115 14.52 -9.87 -12.40
N LEU A 116 13.38 -10.52 -12.09
CA LEU A 116 13.29 -11.44 -10.95
C LEU A 116 14.24 -12.64 -11.12
N GLU A 117 14.24 -13.25 -12.30
CA GLU A 117 15.12 -14.39 -12.59
C GLU A 117 16.60 -13.99 -12.56
N GLU A 118 16.95 -12.79 -13.03
CA GLU A 118 18.32 -12.28 -12.93
C GLU A 118 18.72 -12.04 -11.47
N GLY A 119 17.87 -11.37 -10.68
CA GLY A 119 18.19 -11.07 -9.29
C GLY A 119 18.30 -12.31 -8.41
N LEU A 120 17.49 -13.36 -8.67
CA LEU A 120 17.62 -14.64 -7.96
C LEU A 120 18.95 -15.36 -8.23
N ARG A 121 19.63 -15.07 -9.35
CA ARG A 121 20.97 -15.61 -9.65
C ARG A 121 22.08 -14.88 -8.89
N LEU A 122 21.80 -13.72 -8.29
CA LEU A 122 22.76 -12.91 -7.53
C LEU A 122 22.85 -13.29 -6.05
N ASP A 123 22.22 -14.40 -5.66
CA ASP A 123 22.14 -14.88 -4.28
C ASP A 123 21.62 -13.81 -3.29
N PRO A 124 20.37 -13.32 -3.50
CA PRO A 124 19.81 -12.27 -2.65
C PRO A 124 19.60 -12.77 -1.21
N PRO A 125 19.56 -11.85 -0.22
CA PRO A 125 19.16 -12.19 1.14
C PRO A 125 17.83 -12.93 1.16
N GLU A 126 17.66 -13.90 2.07
CA GLU A 126 16.50 -14.80 2.09
C GLU A 126 15.15 -14.06 2.03
N THR A 127 15.00 -12.97 2.77
CA THR A 127 13.78 -12.15 2.75
C THR A 127 13.48 -11.55 1.38
N THR A 128 14.51 -11.17 0.62
CA THR A 128 14.35 -10.65 -0.75
C THR A 128 14.11 -11.80 -1.72
N ARG A 129 14.80 -12.94 -1.54
CA ARG A 129 14.60 -14.16 -2.31
C ARG A 129 13.15 -14.62 -2.26
N GLU A 130 12.57 -14.74 -1.07
CA GLU A 130 11.17 -15.17 -0.87
C GLU A 130 10.18 -14.25 -1.59
N LEU A 131 10.38 -12.93 -1.52
CA LEU A 131 9.55 -11.95 -2.22
C LEU A 131 9.68 -12.09 -3.75
N MET A 132 10.90 -12.25 -4.26
CA MET A 132 11.14 -12.42 -5.70
C MET A 132 10.53 -13.71 -6.23
N GLU A 133 10.65 -14.82 -5.49
CA GLU A 133 10.04 -16.10 -5.85
C GLU A 133 8.52 -16.04 -5.81
N MET A 134 7.94 -15.38 -4.80
CA MET A 134 6.51 -15.13 -4.73
C MET A 134 6.01 -14.34 -5.93
N ASP A 135 6.69 -13.24 -6.28
CA ASP A 135 6.34 -12.43 -7.44
C ASP A 135 6.46 -13.23 -8.75
N LEU A 136 7.50 -14.05 -8.88
CA LEU A 136 7.69 -14.88 -10.07
C LEU A 136 6.59 -15.95 -10.21
N GLN A 137 6.23 -16.62 -9.11
CA GLN A 137 5.11 -17.57 -9.07
C GLN A 137 3.78 -16.89 -9.44
N ARG A 138 3.54 -15.66 -8.93
CA ARG A 138 2.38 -14.85 -9.31
C ARG A 138 2.35 -14.58 -10.81
N LEU A 139 3.46 -14.13 -11.40
CA LEU A 139 3.54 -13.80 -12.83
C LEU A 139 3.42 -15.03 -13.74
N ARG A 140 3.80 -16.21 -13.24
CA ARG A 140 3.60 -17.50 -13.92
C ARG A 140 2.23 -18.11 -13.72
N HIS A 141 1.34 -17.44 -12.97
CA HIS A 141 0.00 -17.93 -12.63
C HIS A 141 0.03 -19.25 -11.83
N GLU A 142 1.09 -19.46 -11.05
CA GLU A 142 1.28 -20.64 -10.20
C GLU A 142 0.58 -20.45 -8.83
N ARG A 143 0.09 -19.24 -8.53
CA ARG A 143 -0.70 -18.93 -7.33
C ARG A 143 -2.13 -18.51 -7.68
N VAL A 144 -3.09 -19.10 -6.98
CA VAL A 144 -4.52 -18.75 -7.08
C VAL A 144 -4.85 -17.57 -6.15
N GLY A 145 -5.72 -16.67 -6.58
CA GLY A 145 -6.24 -15.58 -5.75
C GLY A 145 -5.33 -14.35 -5.66
N VAL A 146 -4.25 -14.31 -6.44
CA VAL A 146 -3.37 -13.14 -6.54
C VAL A 146 -3.66 -12.41 -7.86
N PRO A 147 -3.80 -11.06 -7.87
CA PRO A 147 -4.08 -10.33 -9.09
C PRO A 147 -3.07 -10.65 -10.20
N PRO A 148 -3.55 -10.88 -11.44
CA PRO A 148 -2.67 -11.13 -12.56
C PRO A 148 -1.87 -9.86 -12.90
N CYS A 149 -0.85 -10.02 -13.73
CA CYS A 149 -0.06 -8.89 -14.21
C CYS A 149 -0.93 -7.86 -14.96
N GLY A 150 -0.56 -6.58 -14.85
CA GLY A 150 -1.25 -5.46 -15.48
C GLY A 150 -2.51 -5.01 -14.73
N VAL A 151 -2.79 -5.58 -13.55
CA VAL A 151 -3.91 -5.18 -12.70
C VAL A 151 -3.38 -4.34 -11.54
N GLY A 152 -4.06 -3.24 -11.22
CA GLY A 152 -3.78 -2.46 -10.01
C GLY A 152 -4.06 -3.27 -8.75
N LEU A 153 -3.30 -3.02 -7.68
CA LEU A 153 -3.67 -3.52 -6.36
C LEU A 153 -4.83 -2.65 -5.86
N SER A 154 -6.03 -3.21 -5.75
CA SER A 154 -7.16 -2.51 -5.14
C SER A 154 -6.80 -2.15 -3.70
N ASN A 155 -6.91 -0.87 -3.36
CA ASN A 155 -6.76 -0.34 -2.00
C ASN A 155 -7.85 -0.87 -1.06
#